data_AF-V4TJN8-F1
#
_entry.id   AF-V4TJN8-F1
#
_cell.length_a   1.000
_cell.length_b   1.000
_cell.length_c   1.000
_cell.angle_alpha   90.00
_cell.angle_beta   90.00
_cell.angle_gamma   90.00
#
_symmetry.space_group_name_H-M   'P 1'
#
loop_
_entity.id
_entity.type
_entity.pdbx_description
1 polymer ?
#
loop_
_entity_poly.entity_id
_entity_poly.type
_entity_poly.pdbx_seq_one_letter_code
_entity_poly.pdbx_strand_id
1 'polypeptide(L)'
;LEIEDSCEASDLEKRKAATAIDNILSVLTHYSQLTGRLVCGKRCSLPGMGFISSSLYISLGRIKQSFVLIDPHLPAMPMVYASDAFLKLTGYDRNEVVGQNCRFLNGVDTDTAVLYQIKESIQTEQACTEG
;
A
#
# COMPACT_ATOMS: atom_id res chain seq x y z
N LEU A 1 -34.43 -10.43 18.24
CA LEU A 1 -34.56 -10.43 16.77
C LEU A 1 -34.19 -9.02 16.33
N GLU A 2 -32.90 -8.80 16.10
CA GLU A 2 -32.39 -7.53 15.58
C GLU A 2 -32.77 -7.50 14.10
N ILE A 3 -33.60 -6.52 13.73
CA ILE A 3 -33.96 -6.28 12.34
C ILE A 3 -32.76 -5.55 11.76
N GLU A 4 -31.98 -6.28 10.95
CA GLU A 4 -30.91 -5.71 10.14
C GLU A 4 -31.58 -4.85 9.04
N ASP A 5 -31.80 -3.57 9.36
CA ASP A 5 -32.30 -2.59 8.40
C ASP A 5 -31.22 -2.38 7.32
N SER A 6 -31.36 -3.06 6.19
CA SER A 6 -30.54 -2.79 5.01
C SER A 6 -30.97 -1.44 4.41
N CYS A 7 -30.16 -0.42 4.65
CA CYS A 7 -30.35 0.88 4.03
C CYS A 7 -29.94 0.80 2.55
N GLU A 8 -30.89 0.49 1.66
CA GLU A 8 -30.66 0.57 0.22
C GLU A 8 -30.86 2.00 -0.30
N ALA A 9 -29.81 2.58 -0.89
CA ALA A 9 -29.90 3.87 -1.56
C ALA A 9 -30.81 3.81 -2.79
N SER A 10 -31.60 4.85 -3.00
CA SER A 10 -32.48 5.00 -4.17
C SER A 10 -31.68 5.15 -5.47
N ASP A 11 -32.28 4.82 -6.61
CA ASP A 11 -31.64 4.99 -7.93
C ASP A 11 -31.28 6.44 -8.25
N LEU A 12 -32.00 7.39 -7.67
CA LEU A 12 -31.71 8.81 -7.79
C LEU A 12 -30.42 9.17 -7.02
N GLU A 13 -30.26 8.66 -5.81
CA GLU A 13 -29.04 8.85 -5.01
C GLU A 13 -27.85 8.18 -5.68
N LYS A 14 -28.01 6.96 -6.19
CA LYS A 14 -26.97 6.25 -6.97
C LYS A 14 -26.55 7.07 -8.20
N ARG A 15 -27.50 7.62 -8.97
CA ARG A 15 -27.21 8.49 -10.12
C ARG A 15 -26.52 9.78 -9.73
N LYS A 16 -27.00 10.47 -8.70
CA LYS A 16 -26.36 11.70 -8.20
C LYS A 16 -24.93 11.45 -7.76
N ALA A 17 -24.67 10.36 -7.05
CA ALA A 17 -23.34 9.96 -6.63
C ALA A 17 -22.43 9.68 -7.85
N ALA A 18 -22.91 8.94 -8.85
CA ALA A 18 -22.16 8.69 -10.07
C ALA A 18 -21.79 9.99 -10.81
N THR A 19 -22.75 10.90 -10.99
CA THR A 19 -22.50 12.21 -11.61
C THR A 19 -21.48 13.06 -10.82
N ALA A 20 -21.56 13.05 -9.49
CA ALA A 20 -20.60 13.76 -8.66
C ALA A 20 -19.17 13.21 -8.85
N ILE A 21 -19.02 11.88 -8.91
CA ILE A 21 -17.73 11.23 -9.16
C ILE A 21 -17.18 11.61 -10.54
N ASP A 22 -18.00 11.55 -11.59
CA ASP A 22 -17.60 11.91 -12.96
C ASP A 22 -17.14 13.37 -13.05
N ASN A 23 -17.85 14.29 -12.38
CA ASN A 23 -17.47 15.70 -12.33
C ASN A 23 -16.11 15.90 -11.64
N ILE A 24 -15.89 15.24 -10.50
CA ILE A 24 -14.60 15.30 -9.79
C ILE A 24 -13.49 14.75 -10.68
N LEU A 25 -13.71 13.58 -11.30
CA LEU A 25 -12.73 12.96 -12.18
C LEU A 25 -12.39 13.86 -13.37
N SER A 26 -13.39 14.51 -13.97
CA SER A 26 -13.21 15.46 -15.07
C SER A 26 -12.30 16.63 -14.67
N VAL A 27 -12.58 17.25 -13.52
CA VAL A 27 -11.75 18.35 -12.99
C VAL A 27 -10.33 17.88 -12.72
N LEU A 28 -10.16 16.76 -12.02
CA LEU A 28 -8.85 16.21 -11.71
C LEU A 28 -8.06 15.88 -12.98
N THR A 29 -8.69 15.25 -13.98
CA THR A 29 -8.07 14.92 -15.27
C THR A 29 -7.62 16.17 -16.01
N HIS A 30 -8.41 17.23 -15.98
CA HIS A 30 -8.05 18.51 -16.60
C HIS A 30 -6.80 19.13 -15.95
N TYR A 31 -6.73 19.17 -14.62
CA TYR A 31 -5.54 19.64 -13.90
C TYR A 31 -4.32 18.72 -14.05
N SER A 32 -4.55 17.42 -14.23
CA SER A 32 -3.50 16.43 -14.41
C SER A 32 -2.71 16.65 -15.70
N GLN A 33 -3.38 17.05 -16.79
CA GLN A 33 -2.75 17.42 -18.06
C GLN A 33 -1.79 18.62 -17.91
N LEU A 34 -2.06 19.54 -16.98
CA LEU A 34 -1.21 20.70 -16.71
C LEU A 34 0.02 20.38 -15.85
N THR A 35 -0.03 19.28 -15.07
CA THR A 35 1.01 18.92 -14.09
C THR A 35 1.84 17.71 -14.49
N GLY A 36 1.53 17.06 -15.62
CA GLY A 36 2.22 15.87 -16.11
C GLY A 36 1.97 14.60 -15.28
N ARG A 37 1.01 14.62 -14.35
CA ARG A 37 0.60 13.45 -13.56
C ARG A 37 -0.71 12.89 -14.14
N LEU A 38 -0.83 11.58 -14.31
CA LEU A 38 -2.04 10.94 -14.82
C LEU A 38 -3.02 10.62 -13.68
N VAL A 39 -4.30 10.96 -13.84
CA VAL A 39 -5.38 10.55 -12.93
C VAL A 39 -6.18 9.43 -13.59
N CYS A 40 -6.46 8.34 -12.87
CA CYS A 40 -7.20 7.19 -13.38
C CYS A 40 -8.61 7.14 -12.74
N GLY A 41 -9.64 6.99 -13.58
CA GLY A 41 -11.03 6.82 -13.15
C GLY A 41 -11.39 5.40 -12.71
N LYS A 42 -10.48 4.43 -12.85
CA LYS A 42 -10.70 3.11 -12.22
C LYS A 42 -10.53 3.29 -10.72
N ARG A 43 -11.47 2.76 -9.92
CA ARG A 43 -11.13 2.39 -8.54
C ARG A 43 -9.82 1.63 -8.65
N CYS A 44 -8.79 2.03 -7.91
CA CYS A 44 -7.53 1.30 -7.88
C CYS A 44 -7.76 -0.05 -7.22
N SER A 45 -8.43 -0.98 -7.90
CA SER A 45 -8.17 -2.39 -7.78
C SER A 45 -7.11 -2.68 -8.83
N LEU A 46 -5.85 -2.32 -8.52
CA LEU A 46 -4.74 -2.97 -9.20
C LEU A 46 -4.87 -4.46 -8.86
N PRO A 47 -5.15 -5.35 -9.82
CA PRO A 47 -5.16 -6.76 -9.54
C PRO A 47 -3.72 -7.15 -9.19
N GLY A 48 -3.46 -7.50 -7.93
CA GLY A 48 -2.20 -8.11 -7.50
C GLY A 48 -1.25 -7.24 -6.65
N MET A 49 -1.62 -6.02 -6.27
CA MET A 49 -0.87 -5.29 -5.24
C MET A 49 -1.62 -5.45 -3.91
N GLY A 50 -0.97 -6.04 -2.89
CA GLY A 50 -1.58 -6.25 -1.58
C GLY A 50 -2.13 -4.95 -1.01
N PHE A 51 -3.46 -4.81 -0.98
CA PHE A 51 -4.10 -3.62 -0.41
C PHE A 51 -4.24 -3.81 1.09
N ILE A 52 -3.62 -2.90 1.83
CA ILE A 52 -3.87 -2.76 3.26
C ILE A 52 -5.18 -1.98 3.44
N SER A 53 -6.06 -2.46 4.32
CA SER A 53 -7.30 -1.74 4.63
C SER A 53 -7.00 -0.34 5.15
N SER A 54 -7.88 0.63 4.86
CA SER A 54 -7.70 2.01 5.28
C SER A 54 -7.57 2.16 6.80
N SER A 55 -8.28 1.33 7.57
CA SER A 55 -8.16 1.31 9.04
C SER A 55 -6.78 0.87 9.52
N LEU A 56 -6.21 -0.18 8.89
CA LEU A 56 -4.87 -0.66 9.19
C LEU A 56 -3.83 0.39 8.79
N TYR A 57 -3.95 0.97 7.59
CA TYR A 57 -3.04 2.01 7.10
C TYR A 57 -2.97 3.21 8.07
N ILE A 58 -4.12 3.70 8.54
CA ILE A 58 -4.19 4.78 9.53
C ILE A 58 -3.52 4.37 10.85
N SER A 59 -3.74 3.12 11.29
CA SER A 59 -3.17 2.61 12.54
C SER A 59 -1.64 2.51 12.47
N LEU A 60 -1.10 1.98 11.38
CA LEU A 60 0.34 1.92 11.12
C LEU A 60 0.97 3.31 11.08
N GLY A 61 0.28 4.30 10.50
CA GLY A 61 0.77 5.69 10.44
C GLY A 61 0.97 6.36 11.81
N ARG A 62 0.45 5.78 12.89
CA ARG A 62 0.66 6.28 14.27
C ARG A 62 1.99 5.82 14.87
N ILE A 63 2.54 4.70 14.38
CA ILE A 63 3.80 4.13 14.84
C ILE A 63 4.95 5.05 14.37
N LYS A 64 5.83 5.43 15.29
CA LYS A 64 6.91 6.40 15.01
C LYS A 64 8.23 5.74 14.63
N GLN A 65 8.32 4.41 14.73
CA GLN A 65 9.50 3.63 14.36
C GLN A 65 9.63 3.46 12.84
N SER A 66 10.87 3.23 12.38
CA SER A 66 11.15 2.82 11.00
C SER A 66 10.79 1.34 10.82
N PHE A 67 9.83 1.04 9.94
CA PHE A 67 9.46 -0.33 9.61
C PHE A 67 8.81 -0.40 8.22
N VAL A 68 8.78 -1.61 7.67
CA VAL A 68 8.13 -1.94 6.40
C VAL A 68 7.30 -3.21 6.59
N LEU A 69 6.25 -3.38 5.77
CA LEU A 69 5.52 -4.63 5.66
C LEU A 69 5.70 -5.18 4.26
N ILE A 70 5.98 -6.47 4.18
CA ILE A 70 6.12 -7.23 2.93
C ILE A 70 5.05 -8.31 2.89
N ASP A 71 4.60 -8.67 1.69
CA ASP A 71 3.71 -9.82 1.51
C ASP A 71 4.49 -11.00 0.91
N PRO A 72 4.80 -12.05 1.70
CA PRO A 72 5.57 -13.19 1.22
C PRO A 72 4.80 -14.08 0.23
N HIS A 73 3.47 -13.96 0.15
CA HIS A 73 2.65 -14.76 -0.76
C HIS A 73 2.55 -14.16 -2.17
N LEU A 74 2.95 -12.90 -2.33
CA LEU A 74 3.02 -12.26 -3.64
C LEU A 74 4.36 -12.55 -4.34
N PRO A 75 4.37 -12.65 -5.69
CA PRO A 75 5.60 -12.84 -6.44
C PRO A 75 6.65 -11.77 -6.11
N ALA A 76 7.88 -12.21 -5.90
CA ALA A 76 9.02 -11.38 -5.51
C ALA A 76 8.91 -10.72 -4.12
N MET A 77 7.94 -11.06 -3.28
CA MET A 77 7.78 -10.52 -1.91
C MET A 77 7.87 -8.99 -1.85
N PRO A 78 6.92 -8.29 -2.49
CA PRO A 78 6.93 -6.83 -2.56
C PRO A 78 6.59 -6.21 -1.21
N MET A 79 7.10 -5.00 -0.99
CA MET A 79 6.71 -4.14 0.11
C MET A 79 5.30 -3.61 -0.12
N VAL A 80 4.38 -3.89 0.80
CA VAL A 80 2.99 -3.42 0.78
C VAL A 80 2.79 -2.17 1.64
N TYR A 81 3.75 -1.86 2.52
CA TYR A 81 3.76 -0.63 3.33
C TYR A 81 5.16 -0.21 3.73
N ALA A 82 5.39 1.10 3.76
CA ALA A 82 6.55 1.74 4.35
C ALA A 82 6.11 2.77 5.41
N SER A 83 6.75 2.81 6.59
CA SER A 83 6.47 3.87 7.55
C SER A 83 7.07 5.20 7.11
N ASP A 84 6.51 6.33 7.55
CA ASP A 84 7.08 7.65 7.22
C ASP A 84 8.51 7.82 7.79
N ALA A 85 8.82 7.15 8.89
CA ALA A 85 10.17 7.15 9.45
C ALA A 85 11.15 6.41 8.54
N PHE A 86 10.74 5.30 7.92
CA PHE A 86 11.54 4.59 6.92
C PHE A 86 11.82 5.45 5.68
N LEU A 87 10.80 6.13 5.15
CA LEU A 87 10.96 7.01 3.98
C LEU A 87 11.93 8.16 4.29
N LYS A 88 11.82 8.78 5.48
CA LYS A 88 12.75 9.82 5.92
C LYS A 88 14.18 9.31 6.11
N LEU A 89 14.33 8.09 6.65
CA LEU A 89 15.64 7.49 6.92
C LEU A 89 16.39 7.17 5.62
N THR A 90 15.67 6.65 4.63
CA THR A 90 16.26 6.16 3.37
C THR A 90 16.28 7.22 2.27
N GLY A 91 15.41 8.23 2.34
CA GLY A 91 15.28 9.28 1.33
C GLY A 91 14.41 8.92 0.13
N TYR A 92 13.90 7.69 0.05
CA TYR A 92 13.00 7.27 -1.03
C TYR A 92 11.58 7.76 -0.83
N ASP A 93 10.89 8.02 -1.94
CA ASP A 93 9.46 8.29 -1.94
C ASP A 93 8.65 6.99 -1.80
N ARG A 94 7.46 7.13 -1.21
CA ARG A 94 6.53 6.01 -1.01
C ARG A 94 6.22 5.26 -2.31
N ASN A 95 6.13 5.99 -3.43
CA ASN A 95 5.79 5.44 -4.74
C ASN A 95 6.96 4.65 -5.37
N GLU A 96 8.18 4.88 -4.90
CA GLU A 96 9.37 4.18 -5.37
C GLU A 96 9.56 2.85 -4.65
N VAL A 97 9.15 2.77 -3.38
CA VAL A 97 9.39 1.60 -2.53
C VAL A 97 8.22 0.63 -2.47
N VAL A 98 6.97 1.13 -2.47
CA VAL A 98 5.79 0.27 -2.41
C VAL A 98 5.66 -0.50 -3.72
N GLY A 99 5.53 -1.82 -3.63
CA GLY A 99 5.54 -2.74 -4.77
C GLY A 99 6.94 -3.27 -5.14
N GLN A 100 8.00 -2.76 -4.54
CA GLN A 100 9.37 -3.26 -4.75
C GLN A 100 9.78 -4.25 -3.67
N ASN A 101 10.68 -5.18 -4.00
CA ASN A 101 11.29 -6.04 -3.00
C ASN A 101 12.40 -5.27 -2.24
N CYS A 102 12.42 -5.36 -0.91
CA CYS A 102 13.39 -4.66 -0.05
C CYS A 102 14.87 -4.90 -0.37
N ARG A 103 15.21 -5.95 -1.15
CA ARG A 103 16.60 -6.25 -1.56
C ARG A 103 17.31 -5.10 -2.28
N PHE A 104 16.57 -4.10 -2.78
CA PHE A 104 17.21 -2.91 -3.37
C PHE A 104 18.04 -2.11 -2.34
N LEU A 105 17.77 -2.30 -1.04
CA LEU A 105 18.56 -1.71 0.05
C LEU A 105 19.83 -2.51 0.37
N ASN A 106 19.98 -3.72 -0.19
CA ASN A 106 21.15 -4.55 0.10
C ASN A 106 22.38 -3.93 -0.57
N GLY A 107 23.40 -3.66 0.25
CA GLY A 107 24.69 -3.11 -0.17
C GLY A 107 25.83 -4.05 0.18
N VAL A 108 27.06 -3.58 -0.05
CA VAL A 108 28.28 -4.32 0.28
C VAL A 108 28.43 -4.62 1.77
N ASP A 109 27.82 -3.79 2.62
CA ASP A 109 27.86 -3.90 4.07
C ASP A 109 26.70 -4.76 4.64
N THR A 110 25.85 -5.34 3.78
CA THR A 110 24.73 -6.18 4.23
C THR A 110 25.21 -7.57 4.61
N ASP A 111 24.92 -8.00 5.84
CA ASP A 111 25.26 -9.35 6.30
C ASP A 111 24.42 -10.43 5.61
N THR A 112 25.09 -11.25 4.81
CA THR A 112 24.50 -12.37 4.09
C THR A 112 23.96 -13.48 4.99
N ALA A 113 24.52 -13.65 6.20
CA ALA A 113 24.05 -14.65 7.17
C ALA A 113 22.64 -14.28 7.68
N VAL A 114 22.43 -13.00 7.98
CA VAL A 114 21.13 -12.47 8.40
C VAL A 114 20.10 -12.59 7.26
N LEU A 115 20.49 -12.28 6.02
CA LEU A 115 19.61 -12.46 4.86
C LEU A 115 19.18 -13.93 4.68
N TYR A 116 20.10 -14.86 4.90
CA TYR A 116 19.80 -16.29 4.84
C TYR A 116 18.81 -16.68 5.95
N GLN A 117 19.06 -16.24 7.18
CA GLN A 117 18.17 -16.49 8.32
C GLN A 117 16.75 -15.97 8.05
N ILE A 118 16.61 -14.72 7.59
CA ILE A 118 15.30 -14.14 7.25
C ILE A 118 14.61 -14.98 6.18
N LYS A 119 15.33 -15.37 5.13
CA LYS A 119 14.78 -16.19 4.03
C LYS A 119 14.29 -17.55 4.53
N GLU A 120 15.07 -18.24 5.36
CA GLU A 120 14.70 -19.53 5.93
C GLU A 120 13.49 -19.42 6.87
N SER A 121 13.45 -18.37 7.70
CA SER A 121 12.32 -18.10 8.60
C SER A 121 11.03 -17.80 7.83
N ILE A 122 11.10 -17.07 6.71
CA ILE A 122 9.93 -16.88 5.83
C ILE A 122 9.47 -18.23 5.24
N GLN A 123 10.39 -19.07 4.77
CA GLN A 123 10.05 -20.38 4.19
C GLN A 123 9.45 -21.37 5.19
N THR A 124 9.82 -21.26 6.45
CA THR A 124 9.36 -22.13 7.54
C THR A 124 8.23 -21.51 8.37
N GLU A 125 7.77 -20.32 7.99
CA GLU A 125 6.73 -19.54 8.69
C GLU A 125 7.06 -19.33 10.18
N GLN A 126 8.34 -19.10 10.49
CA GLN A 126 8.83 -18.85 11.84
C GLN A 126 9.26 -17.39 12.02
N ALA A 127 9.21 -16.91 13.26
CA ALA A 127 9.78 -15.61 13.60
C ALA A 127 11.31 -15.72 13.73
N CYS A 128 12.03 -14.70 13.25
CA CYS A 128 13.45 -14.50 13.52
C CYS A 128 13.69 -13.10 14.08
N THR A 129 14.68 -13.00 14.96
CA THR A 129 15.19 -11.73 15.50
C THR A 129 16.71 -11.78 15.43
N GLU A 130 17.31 -10.69 14.98
CA GLU A 130 18.76 -10.44 15.05
C GLU A 130 19.03 -9.56 16.28
N GLY A 131 20.11 -9.83 17.01
CA GLY A 131 20.45 -9.19 18.29
C GLY A 131 21.78 -8.45 18.26
#